data_AF-A0A8H9YU69-F1
#
_entry.id   AF-A0A8H9YU69-F1
#
_cell.length_a   1.000
_cell.length_b   1.000
_cell.length_c   1.000
_cell.angle_alpha   90.00
_cell.angle_beta   90.00
_cell.angle_gamma   90.00
#
_symmetry.space_group_name_H-M   'P 1'
#
loop_
_entity.id
_entity.type
_entity.pdbx_description
1 polymer ?
#
loop_
_entity_poly.entity_id
_entity_poly.type
_entity_poly.pdbx_seq_one_letter_code
_entity_poly.pdbx_strand_id
1 'polypeptide(L)'
;MKQSILASILATFLWSSVSHAALTLNVDRLVYKENEGDASLTIHSTEERAYLIQSWLDAGDSTVKKDLPFVVTPPLFRLAPHSDNVIRIMYLGNGLPKDRESLYWLDVKGVPGLNDEESKAESRMVLAINNRIKFFFRPAGLKGDQGDAMKQLHWTQSGSTITAKNDSPFYLVLSNINCDKETIPVSVIDNNTVIQPFGSKSFKLKHAPATGSNVEWNALNDFGIASNTFTQRF
;
A
#
# COMPACT_ATOMS: atom_id res chain seq x y z
N MET A 1 -19.94 -45.46 -2.63
CA MET A 1 -18.70 -44.85 -3.18
C MET A 1 -18.85 -43.38 -3.56
N LYS A 2 -19.83 -42.97 -4.39
CA LYS A 2 -19.96 -41.54 -4.76
C LYS A 2 -20.34 -40.61 -3.59
N GLN A 3 -21.19 -41.05 -2.67
CA GLN A 3 -21.58 -40.23 -1.49
C GLN A 3 -20.48 -40.14 -0.43
N SER A 4 -19.65 -41.19 -0.27
CA SER A 4 -18.49 -41.15 0.62
C SER A 4 -17.36 -40.26 0.08
N ILE A 5 -17.18 -40.19 -1.25
CA ILE A 5 -16.25 -39.25 -1.88
C ILE A 5 -16.74 -37.79 -1.74
N LEU A 6 -18.05 -37.54 -1.90
CA LEU A 6 -18.63 -36.21 -1.72
C LEU A 6 -18.50 -35.71 -0.27
N ALA A 7 -18.66 -36.60 0.72
CA ALA A 7 -18.49 -36.28 2.13
C ALA A 7 -17.02 -35.97 2.49
N SER A 8 -16.06 -36.69 1.91
CA SER A 8 -14.62 -36.41 2.09
C SER A 8 -14.19 -35.07 1.47
N ILE A 9 -14.76 -34.68 0.33
CA ILE A 9 -14.50 -33.38 -0.31
C ILE A 9 -15.12 -32.22 0.51
N LEU A 10 -16.30 -32.42 1.10
CA LEU A 10 -16.94 -31.41 1.94
C LEU A 10 -16.21 -31.21 3.28
N ALA A 11 -15.65 -32.28 3.85
CA ALA A 11 -14.85 -32.23 5.08
C ALA A 11 -13.50 -31.51 4.90
N THR A 12 -12.92 -31.53 3.70
CA THR A 12 -11.64 -30.85 3.40
C THR A 12 -11.80 -29.35 3.12
N PHE A 13 -12.99 -28.90 2.73
CA PHE A 13 -13.32 -27.48 2.58
C PHE A 13 -13.55 -26.74 3.91
N LEU A 14 -13.75 -27.49 5.02
CA LEU A 14 -13.99 -26.93 6.36
C LEU A 14 -12.70 -26.58 7.12
N TRP A 15 -11.52 -26.93 6.59
CA TRP A 15 -10.23 -26.44 7.07
C TRP A 15 -9.82 -25.15 6.35
N SER A 16 -10.70 -24.15 6.34
CA SER A 16 -10.27 -22.78 6.06
C SER A 16 -9.53 -22.28 7.29
N SER A 17 -8.23 -22.03 7.15
CA SER A 17 -7.42 -21.44 8.21
C SER A 17 -7.95 -20.05 8.52
N VAL A 18 -8.39 -19.82 9.75
CA VAL A 18 -8.72 -18.47 10.23
C VAL A 18 -7.41 -17.69 10.30
N SER A 19 -7.21 -16.78 9.34
CA SER A 19 -6.09 -15.84 9.36
C SER A 19 -6.29 -14.86 10.52
N HIS A 20 -5.51 -15.02 11.58
CA HIS A 20 -5.50 -14.10 12.71
C HIS A 20 -4.44 -13.03 12.47
N ALA A 21 -4.85 -11.79 12.23
CA ALA A 21 -3.96 -10.65 12.22
C ALA A 21 -3.97 -10.00 13.60
N ALA A 22 -2.82 -10.01 14.29
CA ALA A 22 -2.72 -9.49 15.65
C ALA A 22 -2.99 -7.98 15.75
N LEU A 23 -2.62 -7.24 14.71
CA LEU A 23 -2.84 -5.80 14.58
C LEU A 23 -3.26 -5.48 13.14
N THR A 24 -4.38 -4.79 12.98
CA THR A 24 -4.89 -4.36 11.68
C THR A 24 -5.01 -2.85 11.62
N LEU A 25 -4.81 -2.30 10.42
CA LEU A 25 -5.10 -0.90 10.13
C LEU A 25 -6.42 -0.84 9.36
N ASN A 26 -7.20 0.22 9.56
CA ASN A 26 -8.45 0.40 8.81
C ASN A 26 -8.24 0.79 7.33
N VAL A 27 -7.01 1.08 6.92
CA VAL A 27 -6.65 1.49 5.55
C VAL A 27 -5.31 0.89 5.10
N ASP A 28 -5.20 0.60 3.80
CA ASP A 28 -3.96 0.07 3.18
C ASP A 28 -3.06 1.18 2.59
N ARG A 29 -3.54 2.42 2.61
CA ARG A 29 -2.83 3.65 2.23
C ARG A 29 -3.48 4.83 2.90
N LEU A 30 -2.72 5.90 3.09
CA LEU A 30 -3.23 7.15 3.66
C LEU A 30 -2.95 8.30 2.70
N VAL A 31 -3.98 9.11 2.43
CA VAL A 31 -3.87 10.33 1.62
C VAL A 31 -4.13 11.52 2.53
N TYR A 32 -3.11 12.35 2.70
CA TYR A 32 -3.20 13.64 3.38
C TYR A 32 -3.51 14.72 2.35
N LYS A 33 -4.70 15.31 2.42
CA LYS A 33 -5.06 16.46 1.60
C LYS A 33 -4.76 17.74 2.37
N GLU A 34 -3.98 18.64 1.78
CA GLU A 34 -3.51 19.85 2.47
C GLU A 34 -4.66 20.74 2.98
N ASN A 35 -5.81 20.75 2.29
CA ASN A 35 -6.99 21.50 2.68
C ASN A 35 -7.79 20.88 3.85
N GLU A 36 -7.51 19.64 4.25
CA GLU A 36 -8.17 18.96 5.37
C GLU A 36 -7.42 19.18 6.70
N GLY A 37 -6.16 19.63 6.66
CA GLY A 37 -5.37 20.00 7.85
C GLY A 37 -4.78 18.82 8.64
N ASP A 38 -5.40 17.65 8.61
CA ASP A 38 -4.84 16.42 9.16
C ASP A 38 -5.30 15.17 8.39
N ALA A 39 -4.61 14.06 8.60
CA ALA A 39 -5.07 12.74 8.17
C ALA A 39 -4.94 11.77 9.34
N SER A 40 -5.86 10.81 9.44
CA SER A 40 -5.86 9.85 10.53
C SER A 40 -6.15 8.43 10.07
N LEU A 41 -5.65 7.47 10.83
CA LEU A 41 -5.98 6.05 10.69
C LEU A 41 -6.21 5.43 12.06
N THR A 42 -6.97 4.33 12.08
CA THR A 42 -7.23 3.56 13.29
C THR A 42 -6.43 2.27 13.23
N ILE A 43 -5.73 1.97 14.32
CA ILE A 43 -5.17 0.65 14.59
C ILE A 43 -6.16 -0.11 15.46
N HIS A 44 -6.44 -1.35 15.08
CA HIS A 44 -7.29 -2.29 15.81
C HIS A 44 -6.45 -3.46 16.30
N SER A 45 -6.71 -3.92 17.52
CA SER A 45 -6.17 -5.17 18.03
C SER A 45 -7.29 -6.09 18.47
N THR A 46 -7.24 -7.33 18.00
CA THR A 46 -8.14 -8.41 18.42
C THR A 46 -7.46 -9.38 19.40
N GLU A 47 -6.32 -8.97 19.96
CA GLU A 47 -5.47 -9.81 20.79
C GLU A 47 -5.78 -9.62 22.29
N GLU A 48 -5.60 -10.69 23.05
CA GLU A 48 -5.74 -10.71 24.51
C GLU A 48 -4.57 -10.02 25.25
N ARG A 49 -3.51 -9.65 24.53
CA ARG A 49 -2.33 -9.00 25.09
C ARG A 49 -2.20 -7.56 24.63
N ALA A 50 -1.56 -6.74 25.46
CA ALA A 50 -1.24 -5.36 25.12
C ALA A 50 -0.08 -5.30 24.11
N TYR A 51 -0.04 -4.23 23.33
CA TYR A 51 1.05 -3.92 22.41
C TYR A 51 1.66 -2.57 22.72
N LEU A 52 2.98 -2.45 22.59
CA LEU A 52 3.63 -1.16 22.43
C LEU A 52 3.62 -0.79 20.95
N ILE A 53 2.94 0.28 20.60
CA ILE A 53 2.80 0.78 19.23
C ILE A 53 3.73 1.96 19.04
N GLN A 54 4.58 1.88 18.02
CA GLN A 54 5.41 2.97 17.54
C GLN A 54 4.97 3.35 16.12
N SER A 55 4.82 4.64 15.84
CA SER A 55 4.42 5.13 14.52
C SER A 55 5.31 6.27 14.04
N TRP A 56 5.71 6.23 12.77
CA TRP A 56 6.57 7.25 12.14
C TRP A 56 6.41 7.26 10.63
N LEU A 57 6.81 8.37 10.00
CA LEU A 57 6.92 8.48 8.56
C LEU A 57 8.39 8.34 8.10
N ASP A 58 8.61 7.73 6.94
CA ASP A 58 9.92 7.71 6.27
C ASP A 58 9.84 7.98 4.75
N ALA A 59 11.00 8.24 4.15
CA ALA A 59 11.12 8.62 2.73
C ALA A 59 11.19 7.44 1.75
N GLY A 60 11.03 6.20 2.21
CA GLY A 60 11.18 4.99 1.38
C GLY A 60 12.59 4.42 1.33
N ASP A 61 13.59 5.18 1.76
CA ASP A 61 14.96 4.71 1.95
C ASP A 61 15.25 4.66 3.46
N SER A 62 15.28 3.44 4.01
CA SER A 62 15.52 3.19 5.44
C SER A 62 16.94 3.56 5.90
N THR A 63 17.85 3.87 4.97
CA THR A 63 19.24 4.24 5.30
C THR A 63 19.42 5.74 5.56
N VAL A 64 18.50 6.58 5.09
CA VAL A 64 18.58 8.04 5.24
C VAL A 64 17.42 8.53 6.10
N LYS A 65 17.72 8.87 7.36
CA LYS A 65 16.78 9.66 8.17
C LYS A 65 16.63 11.04 7.55
N LYS A 66 15.52 11.25 6.86
CA LYS A 66 15.12 12.56 6.37
C LYS A 66 14.14 13.16 7.38
N ASP A 67 14.42 14.37 7.85
CA ASP A 67 13.45 15.13 8.61
C ASP A 67 12.29 15.47 7.67
N LEU A 68 11.19 14.74 7.83
CA LEU A 68 9.96 14.97 7.09
C LEU A 68 9.15 16.05 7.79
N PRO A 69 8.47 16.95 7.06
CA PRO A 69 7.72 18.06 7.64
C PRO A 69 6.36 17.59 8.21
N PHE A 70 6.33 16.47 8.92
CA PHE A 70 5.14 15.87 9.47
C PHE A 70 5.32 15.46 10.93
N VAL A 71 4.24 15.55 11.69
CA VAL A 71 4.16 15.04 13.07
C VAL A 71 3.16 13.91 13.11
N VAL A 72 3.58 12.75 13.60
CA VAL A 72 2.72 11.58 13.84
C VAL A 72 2.40 11.50 15.33
N THR A 73 1.11 11.49 15.68
CA THR A 73 0.65 11.55 17.08
C THR A 73 -0.41 10.47 17.36
N PRO A 74 -0.26 9.68 18.43
CA PRO A 74 0.93 9.55 19.28
C PRO A 74 2.05 8.75 18.59
N PRO A 75 3.32 9.17 18.69
CA PRO A 75 4.44 8.46 18.05
C PRO A 75 4.79 7.15 18.78
N LEU A 76 4.44 7.03 20.07
CA LEU A 76 4.63 5.85 20.89
C LEU A 76 3.51 5.77 21.94
N PHE A 77 2.84 4.62 22.04
CA PHE A 77 1.78 4.42 23.03
C PHE A 77 1.55 2.93 23.31
N ARG A 78 0.93 2.63 24.46
CA ARG A 78 0.47 1.28 24.78
C ARG A 78 -0.95 1.10 24.28
N LEU A 79 -1.17 0.13 23.39
CA LEU A 79 -2.49 -0.35 22.99
C LEU A 79 -2.93 -1.46 23.95
N ALA A 80 -4.11 -1.33 24.54
CA ALA A 80 -4.66 -2.33 25.44
C ALA A 80 -5.17 -3.57 24.65
N PRO A 81 -5.37 -4.72 25.33
CA PRO A 81 -6.08 -5.85 24.72
C PRO A 81 -7.44 -5.43 24.16
N HIS A 82 -7.83 -6.01 23.02
CA HIS A 82 -9.13 -5.75 22.37
C HIS A 82 -9.49 -4.27 22.24
N SER A 83 -8.51 -3.44 21.93
CA SER A 83 -8.70 -1.99 21.86
C SER A 83 -8.23 -1.40 20.55
N ASP A 84 -8.80 -0.24 20.27
CA ASP A 84 -8.50 0.57 19.10
C ASP A 84 -7.84 1.87 19.54
N ASN A 85 -6.97 2.41 18.69
CA ASN A 85 -6.47 3.76 18.86
C ASN A 85 -6.32 4.48 17.53
N VAL A 86 -6.43 5.81 17.56
CA VAL A 86 -6.28 6.66 16.37
C VAL A 86 -4.88 7.26 16.34
N ILE A 87 -4.23 7.15 15.19
CA ILE A 87 -2.98 7.84 14.87
C ILE A 87 -3.33 9.00 13.94
N ARG A 88 -2.89 10.20 14.28
CA ARG A 88 -3.08 11.44 13.51
C ARG A 88 -1.76 11.94 12.95
N ILE A 89 -1.77 12.37 11.70
CA ILE A 89 -0.63 12.94 10.99
C ILE A 89 -0.96 14.39 10.68
N MET A 90 -0.05 15.30 11.00
CA MET A 90 -0.16 16.74 10.74
C MET A 90 1.02 17.24 9.92
N TYR A 91 0.76 18.10 8.93
CA TYR A 91 1.80 18.77 8.14
C TYR A 91 2.29 20.05 8.84
N LEU A 92 3.60 20.28 8.85
CA LEU A 92 4.25 21.45 9.47
C LEU A 92 4.23 22.70 8.56
N GLY A 93 3.72 22.60 7.34
CA GLY A 93 3.44 23.77 6.49
C GLY A 93 4.58 24.22 5.58
N ASN A 94 5.70 23.50 5.50
CA ASN A 94 6.83 23.85 4.62
C ASN A 94 7.52 22.65 3.96
N GLY A 95 8.39 22.93 2.98
CA GLY A 95 9.33 21.93 2.43
C GLY A 95 8.77 20.93 1.40
N LEU A 96 7.50 21.04 1.00
CA LEU A 96 6.88 20.14 0.00
C LEU A 96 6.51 20.88 -1.29
N PRO A 97 6.56 20.20 -2.44
CA PRO A 97 6.11 20.76 -3.71
C PRO A 97 4.61 21.06 -3.67
N LYS A 98 4.20 22.12 -4.37
CA LYS A 98 2.79 22.55 -4.48
C LYS A 98 2.14 22.18 -5.82
N ASP A 99 2.95 21.74 -6.78
CA ASP A 99 2.54 21.42 -8.15
C ASP A 99 2.28 19.92 -8.39
N ARG A 100 2.61 19.07 -7.42
CA ARG A 100 2.48 17.60 -7.51
C ARG A 100 2.39 16.94 -6.14
N GLU A 101 1.86 15.73 -6.11
CA GLU A 101 1.88 14.90 -4.91
C GLU A 101 3.31 14.54 -4.46
N SER A 102 3.46 14.21 -3.17
CA SER A 102 4.66 13.59 -2.61
C SER A 102 4.32 12.24 -1.99
N LEU A 103 5.20 11.25 -2.16
CA LEU A 103 5.03 9.89 -1.62
C LEU A 103 6.04 9.62 -0.50
N TYR A 104 5.52 9.13 0.61
CA TYR A 104 6.25 8.67 1.79
C TYR A 104 5.69 7.32 2.24
N TRP A 105 6.25 6.77 3.31
CA TRP A 105 5.73 5.57 3.96
C TRP A 105 5.38 5.85 5.41
N LEU A 106 4.26 5.30 5.85
CA LEU A 106 3.86 5.28 7.24
C LEU A 106 4.10 3.88 7.79
N ASP A 107 4.95 3.80 8.80
CA ASP A 107 5.26 2.58 9.52
C ASP A 107 4.52 2.60 10.86
N VAL A 108 3.83 1.51 11.15
CA VAL A 108 3.13 1.25 12.42
C VAL A 108 3.64 -0.08 12.96
N LYS A 109 4.56 0.00 13.91
CA LYS A 109 5.21 -1.15 14.53
C LYS A 109 4.54 -1.51 15.84
N GLY A 110 4.07 -2.73 15.95
CA GLY A 110 3.57 -3.32 17.19
C GLY A 110 4.56 -4.30 17.79
N VAL A 111 4.91 -4.09 19.05
CA VAL A 111 5.70 -5.02 19.85
C VAL A 111 4.77 -5.62 20.91
N PRO A 112 4.54 -6.95 20.93
CA PRO A 112 3.67 -7.56 21.92
C PRO A 112 4.27 -7.42 23.32
N GLY A 113 3.43 -7.06 24.29
CA GLY A 113 3.77 -7.16 25.71
C GLY A 113 3.93 -8.63 26.09
N LEU A 114 4.81 -8.91 27.04
CA LEU A 114 5.05 -10.26 27.54
C LEU A 114 4.09 -10.58 28.68
N ASN A 115 3.61 -11.83 28.73
CA ASN A 115 2.93 -12.34 29.91
C ASN A 115 3.95 -12.81 30.97
N ASP A 116 3.47 -13.20 32.15
CA ASP A 116 4.33 -13.56 33.29
C ASP A 116 5.21 -14.79 33.02
N GLU A 117 4.70 -15.77 32.27
CA GLU A 117 5.46 -16.97 31.91
C GLU A 117 6.56 -16.65 30.89
N GLU A 118 6.21 -15.92 29.83
CA GLU A 118 7.15 -15.43 28.82
C GLU A 118 8.21 -14.50 29.42
N SER A 119 7.84 -13.72 30.43
CA SER A 119 8.74 -12.82 31.14
C SER A 119 9.82 -13.58 31.91
N LYS A 120 9.51 -14.77 32.43
CA LYS A 120 10.41 -15.64 33.21
C LYS A 120 11.21 -16.63 32.36
N ALA A 121 10.83 -16.84 31.10
CA ALA A 121 11.54 -17.74 30.20
C ALA A 121 12.95 -17.20 29.87
N GLU A 122 13.99 -18.02 30.11
CA GLU A 122 15.38 -17.68 29.78
C GLU A 122 15.64 -17.63 28.27
N SER A 123 14.89 -18.42 27.50
CA SER A 123 14.94 -18.44 26.03
C SER A 123 13.56 -18.13 25.48
N ARG A 124 13.43 -17.00 24.78
CA ARG A 124 12.18 -16.58 24.15
C ARG A 124 12.41 -15.87 22.82
N MET A 125 11.43 -15.99 21.93
CA MET A 125 11.36 -15.27 20.67
C MET A 125 10.16 -14.33 20.71
N VAL A 126 10.39 -13.06 20.37
CA VAL A 126 9.33 -12.04 20.30
C VAL A 126 9.22 -11.56 18.86
N LEU A 127 8.04 -11.75 18.27
CA LEU A 127 7.76 -11.28 16.91
C LEU A 127 7.12 -9.89 16.98
N ALA A 128 7.87 -8.88 16.53
CA ALA A 128 7.32 -7.54 16.30
C ALA A 128 6.79 -7.45 14.87
N ILE A 129 5.60 -6.89 14.69
CA ILE A 129 4.98 -6.70 13.39
C ILE A 129 5.14 -5.23 13.00
N ASN A 130 5.59 -4.97 11.77
CA ASN A 130 5.64 -3.61 11.21
C ASN A 130 4.71 -3.52 10.00
N ASN A 131 3.58 -2.82 10.17
CA ASN A 131 2.68 -2.50 9.08
C ASN A 131 3.19 -1.25 8.36
N ARG A 132 3.53 -1.39 7.09
CA ARG A 132 4.10 -0.31 6.28
C ARG A 132 3.17 0.00 5.11
N ILE A 133 2.58 1.20 5.10
CA ILE A 133 1.62 1.63 4.08
C ILE A 133 2.09 2.91 3.37
N LYS A 134 1.62 3.11 2.14
CA LYS A 134 1.94 4.32 1.36
C LYS A 134 1.23 5.52 1.98
N PHE A 135 1.96 6.62 2.16
CA PHE A 135 1.44 7.91 2.59
C PHE A 135 1.61 8.93 1.47
N PHE A 136 0.51 9.44 0.95
CA PHE A 136 0.49 10.45 -0.11
C PHE A 136 0.18 11.81 0.48
N PHE A 137 1.04 12.79 0.26
CA PHE A 137 0.72 14.20 0.49
C PHE A 137 0.19 14.81 -0.81
N ARG A 138 -1.03 15.33 -0.76
CA ARG A 138 -1.73 15.98 -1.87
C ARG A 138 -1.87 17.48 -1.58
N PRO A 139 -1.06 18.34 -2.24
CA PRO A 139 -1.20 19.78 -2.14
C PRO A 139 -2.59 20.27 -2.55
N ALA A 140 -3.00 21.40 -1.99
CA ALA A 140 -4.23 22.06 -2.41
C ALA A 140 -4.06 22.64 -3.83
N GLY A 141 -5.12 22.54 -4.65
CA GLY A 141 -5.16 23.18 -5.97
C GLY A 141 -4.47 22.42 -7.11
N LEU A 142 -4.13 21.13 -6.92
CA LEU A 142 -3.75 20.27 -8.05
C LEU A 142 -4.87 20.21 -9.09
N LYS A 143 -4.49 20.25 -10.37
CA LYS A 143 -5.44 20.18 -11.48
C LYS A 143 -5.78 18.72 -11.81
N GLY A 144 -7.06 18.45 -12.05
CA GLY A 144 -7.57 17.14 -12.43
C GLY A 144 -7.97 16.28 -11.22
N ASP A 145 -8.32 15.03 -11.50
CA ASP A 145 -8.68 14.01 -10.51
C ASP A 145 -7.79 12.77 -10.67
N GLN A 146 -7.51 12.07 -9.57
CA GLN A 146 -6.71 10.84 -9.60
C GLN A 146 -7.40 9.75 -10.43
N GLY A 147 -8.74 9.64 -10.35
CA GLY A 147 -9.54 8.72 -11.15
C GLY A 147 -9.31 8.90 -12.64
N ASP A 148 -9.40 10.13 -13.12
CA ASP A 148 -9.13 10.48 -14.51
C ASP A 148 -7.66 10.26 -14.88
N ALA A 149 -6.73 10.62 -14.00
CA ALA A 149 -5.30 10.41 -14.22
C ALA A 149 -4.95 8.92 -14.41
N MET A 150 -5.58 8.01 -13.66
CA MET A 150 -5.40 6.56 -13.83
C MET A 150 -5.83 6.09 -15.23
N LYS A 151 -6.91 6.67 -15.77
CA LYS A 151 -7.43 6.36 -17.11
C LYS A 151 -6.59 6.96 -18.24
N GLN A 152 -5.98 8.13 -18.00
CA GLN A 152 -5.19 8.88 -18.98
C GLN A 152 -3.73 8.43 -19.09
N LEU A 153 -3.34 7.39 -18.34
CA LEU A 153 -1.99 6.82 -18.42
C LEU A 153 -1.68 6.41 -19.85
N HIS A 154 -0.64 7.01 -20.43
CA HIS A 154 -0.29 6.79 -21.83
C HIS A 154 0.79 5.72 -21.95
N TRP A 155 0.57 4.73 -22.81
CA TRP A 155 1.50 3.64 -23.02
C TRP A 155 2.19 3.73 -24.38
N THR A 156 3.49 3.50 -24.40
CA THR A 156 4.28 3.36 -25.64
C THR A 156 5.02 2.03 -25.64
N GLN A 157 5.34 1.52 -26.83
CA GLN A 157 6.11 0.28 -27.00
C GLN A 157 7.41 0.53 -27.77
N SER A 158 8.47 -0.15 -27.35
CA SER A 158 9.76 -0.17 -28.03
C SER A 158 10.40 -1.55 -27.86
N GLY A 159 10.36 -2.37 -28.92
CA GLY A 159 10.79 -3.77 -28.85
C GLY A 159 9.94 -4.56 -27.84
N SER A 160 10.59 -5.27 -26.92
CA SER A 160 9.92 -5.98 -25.82
C SER A 160 9.74 -5.17 -24.54
N THR A 161 9.76 -3.84 -24.64
CA THR A 161 9.54 -2.95 -23.49
C THR A 161 8.34 -2.06 -23.74
N ILE A 162 7.41 -2.04 -22.80
CA ILE A 162 6.32 -1.06 -22.76
C ILE A 162 6.63 -0.02 -21.70
N THR A 163 6.26 1.23 -21.94
CA THR A 163 6.49 2.34 -21.02
C THR A 163 5.17 3.06 -20.75
N ALA A 164 4.80 3.12 -19.49
CA ALA A 164 3.70 3.93 -19.01
C ALA A 164 4.20 5.34 -18.68
N LYS A 165 3.53 6.36 -19.21
CA LYS A 165 3.80 7.77 -18.99
C LYS A 165 2.63 8.40 -18.25
N ASN A 166 2.92 9.01 -17.11
CA ASN A 166 1.98 9.74 -16.29
C ASN A 166 2.20 11.24 -16.49
N ASP A 167 1.27 11.91 -17.16
CA ASP A 167 1.31 13.36 -17.39
C ASP A 167 0.56 14.16 -16.31
N SER A 168 0.08 13.49 -15.26
CA SER A 168 -0.69 14.10 -14.17
C SER A 168 0.19 14.46 -12.95
N PRO A 169 -0.32 15.33 -12.04
CA PRO A 169 0.37 15.64 -10.79
C PRO A 169 0.19 14.57 -9.69
N PHE A 170 -0.50 13.45 -9.98
CA PHE A 170 -0.81 12.39 -9.01
C PHE A 170 0.14 11.21 -9.14
N TYR A 171 0.44 10.52 -8.04
CA TYR A 171 1.01 9.18 -8.08
C TYR A 171 -0.05 8.18 -8.52
N LEU A 172 0.30 7.32 -9.47
CA LEU A 172 -0.57 6.24 -9.94
C LEU A 172 -0.03 4.90 -9.46
N VAL A 173 -0.89 4.11 -8.83
CA VAL A 173 -0.53 2.79 -8.29
C VAL A 173 -1.20 1.70 -9.12
N LEU A 174 -0.42 0.99 -9.93
CA LEU A 174 -0.90 -0.13 -10.74
C LEU A 174 -1.08 -1.39 -9.90
N SER A 175 -2.20 -2.07 -10.07
CA SER A 175 -2.49 -3.37 -9.45
C SER A 175 -2.42 -4.54 -10.43
N ASN A 176 -2.62 -4.27 -11.72
CA ASN A 176 -2.52 -5.29 -12.76
C ASN A 176 -2.11 -4.63 -14.07
N ILE A 177 -1.30 -5.34 -14.85
CA ILE A 177 -0.91 -4.96 -16.20
C ILE A 177 -0.90 -6.23 -17.05
N ASN A 178 -1.63 -6.21 -18.15
CA ASN A 178 -1.64 -7.27 -19.15
C ASN A 178 -1.33 -6.66 -20.52
N CYS A 179 -0.41 -7.26 -21.24
CA CYS A 179 -0.10 -6.83 -22.59
C CYS A 179 0.19 -8.06 -23.44
N ASP A 180 -0.50 -8.16 -24.57
CA ASP A 180 -0.27 -9.24 -25.54
C ASP A 180 -0.29 -10.67 -24.93
N LYS A 181 -1.28 -10.92 -24.05
CA LYS A 181 -1.48 -12.17 -23.30
C LYS A 181 -0.39 -12.48 -22.26
N GLU A 182 0.50 -11.54 -21.98
CA GLU A 182 1.45 -11.60 -20.88
C GLU A 182 0.99 -10.71 -19.72
N THR A 183 0.74 -11.33 -18.56
CA THR A 183 0.57 -10.61 -17.30
C THR A 183 1.94 -10.19 -16.78
N ILE A 184 2.14 -8.89 -16.60
CA ILE A 184 3.38 -8.34 -16.06
C ILE A 184 3.30 -8.33 -14.53
N PRO A 185 4.28 -8.91 -13.82
CA PRO A 185 4.27 -8.92 -12.37
C PRO A 185 4.45 -7.50 -11.82
N VAL A 186 3.48 -7.05 -11.04
CA VAL A 186 3.59 -5.84 -10.22
C VAL A 186 3.86 -6.22 -8.77
N SER A 187 4.84 -5.54 -8.16
CA SER A 187 5.37 -5.87 -6.86
C SER A 187 5.78 -4.59 -6.14
N VAL A 188 5.39 -4.50 -4.87
CA VAL A 188 5.83 -3.41 -3.99
C VAL A 188 7.34 -3.54 -3.72
N ILE A 189 7.84 -4.78 -3.62
CA ILE A 189 9.25 -5.09 -3.35
C ILE A 189 10.12 -4.63 -4.53
N ASP A 190 9.67 -4.88 -5.76
CA ASP A 190 10.40 -4.48 -6.97
C ASP A 190 10.20 -2.99 -7.33
N ASN A 191 9.45 -2.26 -6.49
CA ASN A 191 9.14 -0.84 -6.64
C ASN A 191 8.62 -0.48 -8.05
N ASN A 192 7.85 -1.38 -8.66
CA ASN A 192 7.31 -1.21 -10.01
C ASN A 192 5.79 -0.95 -10.05
N THR A 193 5.14 -0.95 -8.88
CA THR A 193 3.70 -0.63 -8.75
C THR A 193 3.40 0.86 -8.89
N VAL A 194 4.37 1.74 -8.70
CA VAL A 194 4.13 3.19 -8.60
C VAL A 194 4.70 3.93 -9.80
N ILE A 195 3.89 4.80 -10.40
CA ILE A 195 4.31 5.77 -11.40
C ILE A 195 4.20 7.16 -10.78
N GLN A 196 5.34 7.86 -10.71
CA GLN A 196 5.42 9.20 -10.10
C GLN A 196 4.73 10.28 -10.96
N PRO A 197 4.33 11.40 -10.36
CA PRO A 197 3.83 12.57 -11.09
C PRO A 197 4.79 13.02 -12.19
N PHE A 198 4.25 13.28 -13.37
CA PHE A 198 5.03 13.74 -14.54
C PHE A 198 6.20 12.82 -14.91
N GLY A 199 6.10 11.53 -14.58
CA GLY A 199 7.15 10.54 -14.79
C GLY A 199 6.71 9.37 -15.65
N SER A 200 7.64 8.43 -15.83
CA SER A 200 7.39 7.21 -16.59
C SER A 200 7.94 5.98 -15.89
N LYS A 201 7.34 4.81 -16.17
CA LYS A 201 7.83 3.51 -15.72
C LYS A 201 7.81 2.53 -16.88
N SER A 202 8.93 1.82 -17.07
CA SER A 202 9.08 0.83 -18.14
C SER A 202 8.99 -0.58 -17.59
N PHE A 203 8.39 -1.47 -18.37
CA PHE A 203 8.17 -2.87 -18.05
C PHE A 203 8.66 -3.73 -19.21
N LYS A 204 9.49 -4.72 -18.90
CA LYS A 204 10.05 -5.65 -19.90
C LYS A 204 9.17 -6.88 -20.01
N LEU A 205 8.80 -7.21 -21.24
CA LEU A 205 8.07 -8.42 -21.62
C LEU A 205 9.03 -9.51 -22.08
N LYS A 206 8.53 -10.76 -22.11
CA LYS A 206 9.24 -11.91 -22.66
C LYS A 206 9.38 -11.84 -24.17
N HIS A 207 8.46 -11.18 -24.85
CA HIS A 207 8.44 -10.98 -26.30
C HIS A 207 8.09 -9.53 -26.66
N ALA A 208 8.36 -9.14 -27.91
CA ALA A 208 7.88 -7.87 -28.43
C ALA A 208 6.37 -7.98 -28.72
N PRO A 209 5.51 -7.11 -28.15
CA PRO A 209 4.09 -7.11 -28.46
C PRO A 209 3.87 -6.94 -29.97
N ALA A 210 2.86 -7.62 -30.52
CA ALA A 210 2.50 -7.46 -31.92
C ALA A 210 1.97 -6.03 -32.20
N THR A 211 2.12 -5.57 -33.44
CA THR A 211 1.55 -4.29 -33.87
C THR A 211 0.03 -4.29 -33.69
N GLY A 212 -0.51 -3.29 -32.99
CA GLY A 212 -1.94 -3.22 -32.69
C GLY A 212 -2.39 -4.08 -31.51
N SER A 213 -1.47 -4.65 -30.72
CA SER A 213 -1.80 -5.29 -29.46
C SER A 213 -2.34 -4.26 -28.45
N ASN A 214 -3.18 -4.74 -27.54
CA ASN A 214 -3.70 -3.93 -26.45
C ASN A 214 -2.80 -4.09 -25.22
N VAL A 215 -2.64 -2.99 -24.49
CA VAL A 215 -2.24 -2.97 -23.09
C VAL A 215 -3.46 -2.68 -22.24
N GLU A 216 -3.64 -3.50 -21.22
CA GLU A 216 -4.73 -3.40 -20.24
C GLU A 216 -4.13 -3.19 -18.86
N TRP A 217 -4.73 -2.31 -18.06
CA TRP A 217 -4.27 -2.07 -16.71
C TRP A 217 -5.42 -1.78 -15.74
N ASN A 218 -5.16 -2.07 -14.47
CA ASN A 218 -5.97 -1.63 -13.35
C ASN A 218 -5.09 -0.80 -12.42
N ALA A 219 -5.68 0.20 -11.78
CA ALA A 219 -5.01 1.04 -10.81
C ALA A 219 -5.84 1.15 -9.53
N LEU A 220 -5.18 1.45 -8.43
CA LEU A 220 -5.79 1.55 -7.11
C LEU A 220 -6.09 3.02 -6.79
N ASN A 221 -7.34 3.33 -6.46
CA ASN A 221 -7.74 4.66 -6.01
C ASN A 221 -7.24 4.96 -4.58
N ASP A 222 -7.57 6.15 -4.07
CA ASP A 222 -7.22 6.60 -2.71
C ASP A 222 -7.71 5.66 -1.59
N PHE A 223 -8.78 4.90 -1.82
CA PHE A 223 -9.34 3.94 -0.86
C PHE A 223 -8.79 2.51 -1.00
N GLY A 224 -7.80 2.31 -1.87
CA GLY A 224 -7.23 0.98 -2.13
C GLY A 224 -8.10 0.08 -3.02
N ILE A 225 -9.19 0.59 -3.59
CA ILE A 225 -10.08 -0.16 -4.47
C ILE A 225 -9.52 -0.14 -5.89
N ALA A 226 -9.44 -1.32 -6.51
CA ALA A 226 -9.04 -1.46 -7.90
C ALA A 226 -10.09 -0.87 -8.86
N SER A 227 -9.62 -0.10 -9.84
CA SER A 227 -10.43 0.40 -10.94
C SER A 227 -10.95 -0.74 -11.81
N ASN A 228 -11.97 -0.44 -12.61
CA ASN A 228 -12.25 -1.22 -13.82
C ASN A 228 -11.01 -1.25 -14.73
N THR A 229 -10.96 -2.26 -15.61
CA THR A 229 -9.85 -2.42 -16.56
C THR A 229 -9.88 -1.30 -17.59
N PHE A 230 -8.78 -0.57 -17.67
CA PHE A 230 -8.50 0.38 -18.74
C PHE A 230 -7.76 -0.32 -19.88
N THR A 231 -7.89 0.19 -21.09
CA THR A 231 -7.25 -0.38 -22.27
C THR A 231 -6.73 0.71 -23.20
N GLN A 232 -5.57 0.46 -23.80
CA GLN A 232 -5.00 1.27 -24.86
C GLN A 232 -4.45 0.33 -25.93
N ARG A 233 -4.66 0.67 -27.19
CA ARG A 233 -4.06 -0.03 -28.33
C ARG A 233 -2.74 0.64 -28.72
N PHE A 234 -1.71 -0.15 -29.03
CA PHE A 234 -0.46 0.35 -29.61
C PHE A 234 -0.55 0.61 -31.11
#